data_AF-A0A7S0S8D5-F1
#
_entry.id   AF-A0A7S0S8D5-F1
#
_cell.length_a   1.000
_cell.length_b   1.000
_cell.length_c   1.000
_cell.angle_alpha   90.00
_cell.angle_beta   90.00
_cell.angle_gamma   90.00
#
_symmetry.space_group_name_H-M   'P 1'
#
loop_
_entity.id
_entity.type
_entity.pdbx_description
1 polymer ?
#
loop_
_entity_poly.entity_id
_entity_poly.type
_entity_poly.pdbx_seq_one_letter_code
_entity_poly.pdbx_strand_id
1 'polypeptide(L)'
;AEVSTLVTAALATGADISAPGNLYLAGTGTPHGATPAGRWVPLGAAISAGVFKDVFGDANALIRRSTFTELGGWRVTKERGGVDSTGEDWELFARAVLRGYTLQAVPYPLFWYRQAPGSMTQTTSLHLYRKRVLAPFGTQVPAGLAGALELAKTLLAQRSDDPVIVSIAMLAVGARSAAHEQLLCATKPTDPIPSMLAAAEMINLVRNHNFSSSASGVVAEWEALIDGYDWFAQGSSSLAMTVKSHSQARGAHQLIHLGQTEATGPGPVLLGARSRAETVDVEEVLSTDYSLYADLTHDDGSQTFGYYLPFSGRTDWEWASGIIVPDKPVASVRLYLLFRHRLPPPPLAGPG
;
A
#
# COMPACT_ATOMS: atom_id res chain seq x y z
N ALA A 1 -20.66 -27.95 16.26
CA ALA A 1 -19.70 -27.01 16.87
C ALA A 1 -19.88 -25.61 16.30
N GLU A 2 -19.84 -25.45 14.97
CA GLU A 2 -19.95 -24.14 14.32
C GLU A 2 -21.14 -23.28 14.76
N VAL A 3 -22.38 -23.73 14.50
CA VAL A 3 -23.60 -22.96 14.81
C VAL A 3 -23.67 -22.61 16.30
N SER A 4 -23.38 -23.56 17.18
CA SER A 4 -23.36 -23.33 18.62
C SER A 4 -22.33 -22.26 19.02
N THR A 5 -21.13 -22.27 18.44
CA THR A 5 -20.09 -21.27 18.74
C THR A 5 -20.49 -19.89 18.24
N LEU A 6 -21.09 -19.77 17.06
CA LEU A 6 -21.59 -18.50 16.54
C LEU A 6 -22.73 -17.94 17.40
N VAL A 7 -23.66 -18.80 17.83
CA VAL A 7 -24.75 -18.41 18.75
C VAL A 7 -24.18 -17.97 20.10
N THR A 8 -23.22 -18.69 20.66
CA THR A 8 -22.56 -18.29 21.91
C THR A 8 -21.88 -16.93 21.76
N ALA A 9 -21.15 -16.69 20.67
CA ALA A 9 -20.52 -15.40 20.41
C ALA A 9 -21.55 -14.28 20.31
N ALA A 10 -22.63 -14.47 19.54
CA ALA A 10 -23.68 -13.47 19.36
C ALA A 10 -24.42 -13.16 20.68
N LEU A 11 -24.71 -14.17 21.50
CA LEU A 11 -25.37 -13.98 22.80
C LEU A 11 -24.45 -13.29 23.82
N ALA A 12 -23.16 -13.60 23.80
CA ALA A 12 -22.19 -13.02 24.73
C ALA A 12 -21.86 -11.56 24.43
N THR A 13 -21.83 -11.18 23.15
CA THR A 13 -21.45 -9.82 22.72
C THR A 13 -22.64 -8.94 22.38
N GLY A 14 -23.82 -9.54 22.17
CA GLY A 14 -24.97 -8.84 21.63
C GLY A 14 -24.82 -8.45 20.16
N ALA A 15 -23.83 -9.00 19.45
CA ALA A 15 -23.49 -8.61 18.08
C ALA A 15 -24.63 -8.85 17.08
N ASP A 16 -24.74 -7.96 16.10
CA ASP A 16 -25.65 -8.12 14.98
C ASP A 16 -25.16 -9.15 13.97
N ILE A 17 -23.84 -9.25 13.79
CA ILE A 17 -23.17 -10.18 12.90
C ILE A 17 -22.06 -10.88 13.68
N SER A 18 -21.99 -12.20 13.59
CA SER A 18 -20.86 -13.00 14.09
C SER A 18 -20.24 -13.78 12.93
N ALA A 19 -18.98 -13.48 12.62
CA ALA A 19 -18.28 -14.03 11.46
C ALA A 19 -17.07 -14.87 11.90
N PRO A 20 -17.02 -16.17 11.58
CA PRO A 20 -15.91 -17.04 11.93
C PRO A 20 -14.77 -16.99 10.91
N GLY A 21 -13.61 -17.52 11.30
CA GLY A 21 -12.55 -17.88 10.36
C GLY A 21 -12.85 -19.21 9.65
N ASN A 22 -11.95 -19.61 8.76
CA ASN A 22 -12.02 -20.87 8.03
C ASN A 22 -10.65 -21.54 7.84
N LEU A 23 -10.68 -22.84 7.53
CA LEU A 23 -9.55 -23.59 6.99
C LEU A 23 -9.69 -23.71 5.48
N TYR A 24 -8.58 -23.67 4.74
CA TYR A 24 -8.62 -23.90 3.30
C TYR A 24 -8.45 -25.38 2.97
N LEU A 25 -9.36 -25.88 2.14
CA LEU A 25 -9.30 -27.21 1.52
C LEU A 25 -8.94 -27.05 0.05
N ALA A 26 -7.77 -27.55 -0.34
CA ALA A 26 -7.38 -27.59 -1.75
C ALA A 26 -8.18 -28.67 -2.51
N GLY A 27 -8.78 -28.30 -3.64
CA GLY A 27 -9.48 -29.23 -4.53
C GLY A 27 -10.91 -29.58 -4.11
N THR A 28 -11.46 -30.67 -4.65
CA THR A 28 -12.88 -31.04 -4.55
C THR A 28 -13.19 -32.16 -3.56
N GLY A 29 -12.17 -32.69 -2.86
CA GLY A 29 -12.29 -33.81 -1.91
C GLY A 29 -13.03 -33.49 -0.60
N THR A 30 -13.14 -34.47 0.31
CA THR A 30 -13.73 -34.27 1.64
C THR A 30 -12.70 -33.77 2.66
N PRO A 31 -13.07 -32.93 3.63
CA PRO A 31 -12.14 -32.43 4.65
C PRO A 31 -11.76 -33.48 5.71
N HIS A 32 -12.42 -34.64 5.77
CA HIS A 32 -12.13 -35.69 6.75
C HIS A 32 -10.72 -36.25 6.55
N GLY A 33 -9.84 -36.01 7.52
CA GLY A 33 -8.43 -36.40 7.46
C GLY A 33 -7.55 -35.52 6.57
N ALA A 34 -8.10 -34.44 6.00
CA ALA A 34 -7.34 -33.52 5.17
C ALA A 34 -6.45 -32.61 6.03
N THR A 35 -5.23 -32.34 5.54
CA THR A 35 -4.37 -31.29 6.11
C THR A 35 -4.80 -29.94 5.51
N PRO A 36 -5.02 -28.89 6.33
CA PRO A 36 -5.36 -27.57 5.82
C PRO A 36 -4.26 -27.01 4.91
N ALA A 37 -4.64 -26.52 3.73
CA ALA A 37 -3.73 -25.77 2.84
C ALA A 37 -3.41 -24.37 3.39
N GLY A 38 -4.21 -23.90 4.35
CA GLY A 38 -4.02 -22.64 5.04
C GLY A 38 -5.21 -22.36 5.96
N ARG A 39 -5.18 -21.18 6.58
CA ARG A 39 -6.26 -20.67 7.43
C ARG A 39 -6.48 -19.19 7.16
N TRP A 40 -7.70 -18.74 7.40
CA TRP A 40 -8.04 -17.33 7.39
C TRP A 40 -8.90 -16.99 8.60
N VAL A 41 -8.69 -15.80 9.15
CA VAL A 41 -9.40 -15.28 10.31
C VAL A 41 -9.77 -13.83 9.99
N PRO A 42 -11.05 -13.44 10.15
CA PRO A 42 -11.46 -12.06 9.94
C PRO A 42 -10.88 -11.13 11.02
N LEU A 43 -10.65 -9.87 10.66
CA LEU A 43 -10.32 -8.81 11.63
C LEU A 43 -11.58 -8.19 12.25
N GLY A 44 -12.76 -8.46 11.68
CA GLY A 44 -14.04 -7.95 12.16
C GLY A 44 -14.33 -6.57 11.57
N ALA A 45 -14.89 -5.66 12.38
CA ALA A 45 -15.34 -4.33 11.99
C ALA A 45 -14.20 -3.32 11.66
N ALA A 46 -13.11 -3.79 11.06
CA ALA A 46 -11.92 -3.00 10.72
C ALA A 46 -12.10 -2.23 9.40
N ILE A 47 -12.91 -1.17 9.41
CA ILE A 47 -13.31 -0.40 8.21
C ILE A 47 -12.10 0.13 7.41
N SER A 48 -11.03 0.57 8.08
CA SER A 48 -9.82 1.10 7.44
C SER A 48 -9.08 0.04 6.61
N ALA A 49 -9.07 -1.21 7.05
CA ALA A 49 -8.54 -2.33 6.26
C ALA A 49 -9.60 -2.86 5.26
N GLY A 50 -10.87 -2.80 5.66
CA GLY A 50 -12.04 -3.24 4.91
C GLY A 50 -12.31 -2.49 3.61
N VAL A 51 -11.69 -1.32 3.40
CA VAL A 51 -11.74 -0.63 2.11
C VAL A 51 -10.77 -1.25 1.08
N PHE A 52 -9.76 -2.00 1.53
CA PHE A 52 -8.75 -2.61 0.65
C PHE A 52 -8.89 -4.12 0.52
N LYS A 53 -9.28 -4.80 1.60
CA LYS A 53 -9.34 -6.27 1.67
C LYS A 53 -10.57 -6.73 2.44
N ASP A 54 -11.07 -7.92 2.10
CA ASP A 54 -12.10 -8.54 2.90
C ASP A 54 -11.49 -8.96 4.24
N VAL A 55 -11.93 -8.26 5.28
CA VAL A 55 -11.50 -8.49 6.67
C VAL A 55 -12.70 -8.71 7.57
N PHE A 56 -13.92 -8.59 7.04
CA PHE A 56 -15.14 -8.57 7.83
C PHE A 56 -15.59 -10.00 8.17
N GLY A 57 -15.53 -10.90 7.20
CA GLY A 57 -16.10 -12.23 7.33
C GLY A 57 -16.36 -12.84 5.98
N ASP A 58 -16.82 -14.08 5.98
CA ASP A 58 -17.32 -14.77 4.78
C ASP A 58 -18.86 -14.85 4.84
N ALA A 59 -19.50 -15.17 3.72
CA ALA A 59 -20.94 -15.47 3.65
C ALA A 59 -21.42 -16.48 4.70
N ASN A 60 -20.53 -17.35 5.20
CA ASN A 60 -20.79 -18.22 6.34
C ASN A 60 -20.72 -17.49 7.70
N ALA A 61 -21.72 -16.65 7.98
CA ALA A 61 -21.85 -15.88 9.21
C ALA A 61 -23.24 -16.01 9.85
N LEU A 62 -23.32 -15.76 11.16
CA LEU A 62 -24.61 -15.63 11.86
C LEU A 62 -25.03 -14.16 11.88
N ILE A 63 -26.19 -13.85 11.31
CA ILE A 63 -26.70 -12.48 11.19
C ILE A 63 -28.06 -12.38 11.90
N ARG A 64 -28.22 -11.36 12.75
CA ARG A 64 -29.50 -11.03 13.38
C ARG A 64 -30.53 -10.69 12.29
N ARG A 65 -31.69 -11.36 12.35
CA ARG A 65 -32.75 -11.23 11.33
C ARG A 65 -33.19 -9.78 11.10
N SER A 66 -33.38 -9.00 12.17
CA SER A 66 -33.78 -7.60 12.06
C SER A 66 -32.74 -6.79 11.29
N THR A 67 -31.46 -6.94 11.65
CA THR A 67 -30.33 -6.26 10.98
C THR A 67 -30.23 -6.65 9.51
N PHE A 68 -30.33 -7.94 9.18
CA PHE A 68 -30.34 -8.38 7.78
C PHE A 68 -31.49 -7.75 6.98
N THR A 69 -32.68 -7.66 7.59
CA THR A 69 -33.87 -7.10 6.95
C THR A 69 -33.75 -5.58 6.75
N GLU A 70 -33.23 -4.86 7.74
CA GLU A 70 -33.04 -3.40 7.69
C GLU A 70 -31.92 -2.98 6.73
N LEU A 71 -30.90 -3.83 6.57
CA LEU A 71 -29.89 -3.68 5.51
C LEU A 71 -30.45 -4.04 4.12
N GLY A 72 -31.65 -4.62 4.01
CA GLY A 72 -32.22 -5.05 2.74
C GLY A 72 -31.59 -6.33 2.15
N GLY A 73 -30.93 -7.12 3.00
CA GLY A 73 -30.33 -8.41 2.67
C GLY A 73 -29.24 -8.38 1.59
N TRP A 74 -29.05 -9.54 0.96
CA TRP A 74 -28.15 -9.71 -0.18
C TRP A 74 -28.63 -8.88 -1.36
N ARG A 75 -27.79 -7.95 -1.83
CA ARG A 75 -28.05 -7.25 -3.07
C ARG A 75 -27.55 -8.09 -4.23
N VAL A 76 -28.35 -8.17 -5.28
CA VAL A 76 -27.91 -8.75 -6.56
C VAL A 76 -27.64 -7.58 -7.49
N THR A 77 -26.40 -7.37 -7.91
CA THR A 77 -26.09 -6.43 -8.99
C THR A 77 -25.97 -7.22 -10.28
N LYS A 78 -27.07 -7.31 -11.02
CA LYS A 78 -27.03 -7.71 -12.43
C LYS A 78 -26.65 -6.48 -13.24
N GLU A 79 -25.41 -6.42 -13.75
CA GLU A 79 -25.10 -5.40 -14.75
C GLU A 79 -25.81 -5.69 -16.08
N ARG A 80 -25.94 -4.68 -16.95
CA ARG A 80 -26.41 -4.86 -18.33
C ARG A 80 -25.51 -5.90 -19.02
N GLY A 81 -26.04 -7.10 -19.24
CA GLY A 81 -25.28 -8.24 -19.77
C GLY A 81 -25.37 -9.52 -18.94
N GLY A 82 -25.98 -9.48 -17.74
CA GLY A 82 -26.33 -10.70 -16.98
C GLY A 82 -25.18 -11.38 -16.26
N VAL A 83 -24.03 -10.71 -16.10
CA VAL A 83 -22.90 -11.24 -15.32
C VAL A 83 -23.08 -10.84 -13.85
N ASP A 84 -23.18 -11.84 -12.98
CA ASP A 84 -23.21 -11.63 -11.52
C ASP A 84 -21.82 -11.18 -11.04
N SER A 85 -21.79 -10.09 -10.29
CA SER A 85 -20.59 -9.67 -9.54
C SER A 85 -20.59 -10.32 -8.17
N THR A 86 -19.46 -10.76 -7.66
CA THR A 86 -19.38 -11.45 -6.35
C THR A 86 -18.98 -10.46 -5.25
N GLY A 87 -18.88 -10.90 -4.00
CA GLY A 87 -18.55 -10.04 -2.85
C GLY A 87 -19.78 -9.48 -2.15
N GLU A 88 -20.89 -10.20 -2.22
CA GLU A 88 -22.13 -9.92 -1.49
C GLU A 88 -21.92 -9.80 0.02
N ASP A 89 -21.12 -10.69 0.59
CA ASP A 89 -20.71 -10.73 2.00
C ASP A 89 -19.96 -9.48 2.42
N TRP A 90 -18.87 -9.15 1.73
CA TRP A 90 -18.12 -7.93 2.00
C TRP A 90 -19.01 -6.69 1.86
N GLU A 91 -19.81 -6.58 0.78
CA GLU A 91 -20.71 -5.44 0.58
C GLU A 91 -21.75 -5.30 1.69
N LEU A 92 -22.36 -6.41 2.13
CA LEU A 92 -23.34 -6.40 3.22
C LEU A 92 -22.68 -6.02 4.55
N PHE A 93 -21.52 -6.60 4.86
CA PHE A 93 -20.82 -6.36 6.12
C PHE A 93 -20.26 -4.94 6.19
N ALA A 94 -19.73 -4.40 5.09
CA ALA A 94 -19.33 -3.01 5.01
C ALA A 94 -20.52 -2.08 5.27
N ARG A 95 -21.70 -2.33 4.65
CA ARG A 95 -22.92 -1.56 4.95
C ARG A 95 -23.33 -1.64 6.41
N ALA A 96 -23.26 -2.84 7.01
CA ALA A 96 -23.61 -3.05 8.41
C ALA A 96 -22.72 -2.19 9.31
N VAL A 97 -21.40 -2.34 9.17
CA VAL A 97 -20.43 -1.65 10.01
C VAL A 97 -20.50 -0.12 9.81
N LEU A 98 -20.63 0.36 8.57
CA LEU A 98 -20.75 1.80 8.27
C LEU A 98 -22.02 2.44 8.85
N ARG A 99 -23.10 1.66 9.00
CA ARG A 99 -24.35 2.10 9.65
C ARG A 99 -24.34 1.94 11.18
N GLY A 100 -23.22 1.52 11.76
CA GLY A 100 -23.06 1.37 13.21
C GLY A 100 -23.56 0.03 13.78
N TYR A 101 -23.90 -0.95 12.93
CA TYR A 101 -24.17 -2.30 13.42
C TYR A 101 -22.89 -2.98 13.88
N THR A 102 -23.06 -3.90 14.82
CA THR A 102 -21.95 -4.59 15.47
C THR A 102 -21.58 -5.87 14.73
N LEU A 103 -20.32 -5.98 14.31
CA LEU A 103 -19.76 -7.18 13.71
C LEU A 103 -18.64 -7.74 14.60
N GLN A 104 -18.87 -8.94 15.12
CA GLN A 104 -17.91 -9.67 15.94
C GLN A 104 -17.16 -10.72 15.10
N ALA A 105 -15.85 -10.57 15.02
CA ALA A 105 -14.97 -11.64 14.54
C ALA A 105 -14.92 -12.78 15.58
N VAL A 106 -15.12 -14.01 15.11
CA VAL A 106 -14.94 -15.24 15.88
C VAL A 106 -13.65 -15.89 15.41
N PRO A 107 -12.57 -15.88 16.21
CA PRO A 107 -11.22 -16.25 15.76
C PRO A 107 -11.02 -17.77 15.59
N TYR A 108 -12.10 -18.53 15.58
CA TYR A 108 -12.09 -19.98 15.38
C TYR A 108 -12.37 -20.32 13.92
N PRO A 109 -11.59 -21.22 13.32
CA PRO A 109 -11.84 -21.67 11.96
C PRO A 109 -12.95 -22.73 11.97
N LEU A 110 -14.21 -22.28 11.97
CA LEU A 110 -15.36 -23.15 12.25
C LEU A 110 -15.81 -23.99 11.06
N PHE A 111 -15.29 -23.70 9.86
CA PHE A 111 -15.64 -24.40 8.64
C PHE A 111 -14.46 -24.54 7.68
N TRP A 112 -14.64 -25.42 6.71
CA TRP A 112 -13.69 -25.64 5.61
C TRP A 112 -14.16 -24.91 4.36
N TYR A 113 -13.32 -24.02 3.86
CA TYR A 113 -13.53 -23.29 2.62
C TYR A 113 -12.83 -24.01 1.47
N ARG A 114 -13.61 -24.40 0.48
CA ARG A 114 -13.12 -25.16 -0.67
C ARG A 114 -12.52 -24.22 -1.73
N GLN A 115 -11.28 -24.47 -2.10
CA GLN A 115 -10.63 -23.82 -3.23
C GLN A 115 -10.54 -24.80 -4.41
N ALA A 116 -11.59 -24.82 -5.22
CA ALA A 116 -11.65 -25.64 -6.43
C ALA A 116 -11.16 -24.85 -7.66
N PRO A 117 -10.52 -25.51 -8.65
CA PRO A 117 -10.19 -24.86 -9.92
C PRO A 117 -11.45 -24.32 -10.60
N GLY A 118 -11.40 -23.07 -11.09
CA GLY A 118 -12.53 -22.41 -11.74
C GLY A 118 -13.62 -21.97 -10.75
N SER A 119 -13.32 -21.91 -9.45
CA SER A 119 -14.24 -21.35 -8.46
C SER A 119 -14.59 -19.91 -8.81
N MET A 120 -15.76 -19.49 -8.33
CA MET A 120 -16.26 -18.13 -8.44
C MET A 120 -15.19 -17.07 -8.12
N THR A 121 -14.43 -17.25 -7.03
CA THR A 121 -13.32 -16.36 -6.64
C THR A 121 -12.18 -16.25 -7.68
N GLN A 122 -12.02 -17.24 -8.56
CA GLN A 122 -11.00 -17.25 -9.61
C GLN A 122 -11.52 -16.72 -10.95
N THR A 123 -12.83 -16.74 -11.18
CA THR A 123 -13.45 -16.41 -12.47
C THR A 123 -14.20 -15.08 -12.47
N THR A 124 -14.44 -14.47 -11.31
CA THR A 124 -15.13 -13.18 -11.23
C THR A 124 -14.32 -12.04 -11.86
N SER A 125 -15.01 -11.17 -12.61
CA SER A 125 -14.49 -9.87 -12.99
C SER A 125 -14.13 -9.04 -11.75
N LEU A 126 -12.83 -8.89 -11.52
CA LEU A 126 -12.30 -8.09 -10.41
C LEU A 126 -12.86 -6.67 -10.40
N HIS A 127 -13.09 -6.06 -11.57
CA HIS A 127 -13.70 -4.74 -11.68
C HIS A 127 -15.11 -4.71 -11.08
N LEU A 128 -15.95 -5.69 -11.40
CA LEU A 128 -17.33 -5.75 -10.93
C LEU A 128 -17.40 -6.08 -9.44
N TYR A 129 -16.59 -7.05 -8.99
CA TYR A 129 -16.40 -7.39 -7.58
C TYR A 129 -16.05 -6.13 -6.78
N ARG A 130 -15.05 -5.37 -7.23
CA ARG A 130 -14.54 -4.23 -6.50
C ARG A 130 -15.49 -3.03 -6.49
N LYS A 131 -16.15 -2.76 -7.63
CA LYS A 131 -17.20 -1.75 -7.71
C LYS A 131 -18.32 -2.01 -6.69
N ARG A 132 -18.72 -3.28 -6.52
CA ARG A 132 -19.71 -3.69 -5.52
C ARG A 132 -19.21 -3.44 -4.09
N VAL A 133 -18.08 -4.03 -3.70
CA VAL A 133 -17.63 -3.97 -2.30
C VAL A 133 -17.24 -2.57 -1.84
N LEU A 134 -16.88 -1.65 -2.76
CA LEU A 134 -16.61 -0.25 -2.44
C LEU A 134 -17.86 0.65 -2.42
N ALA A 135 -18.97 0.23 -3.02
CA ALA A 135 -20.19 1.04 -3.08
C ALA A 135 -20.68 1.53 -1.70
N PRO A 136 -20.66 0.71 -0.62
CA PRO A 136 -21.07 1.15 0.72
C PRO A 136 -20.27 2.36 1.22
N PHE A 137 -18.95 2.32 1.03
CA PHE A 137 -18.03 3.37 1.49
C PHE A 137 -18.26 4.71 0.80
N GLY A 138 -18.77 4.72 -0.43
CA GLY A 138 -19.11 5.96 -1.14
C GLY A 138 -20.34 6.69 -0.62
N THR A 139 -21.22 6.01 0.13
CA THR A 139 -22.47 6.60 0.65
C THR A 139 -22.32 7.16 2.06
N GLN A 140 -21.44 6.56 2.85
CA GLN A 140 -21.09 6.97 4.22
C GLN A 140 -19.59 6.79 4.34
N VAL A 141 -18.83 7.87 4.20
CA VAL A 141 -17.38 7.86 4.38
C VAL A 141 -17.12 8.23 5.84
N PRO A 142 -16.63 7.31 6.69
CA PRO A 142 -16.21 7.68 8.04
C PRO A 142 -15.13 8.76 7.96
N ALA A 143 -15.12 9.68 8.92
CA ALA A 143 -14.05 10.68 9.03
C ALA A 143 -12.68 9.98 9.01
N GLY A 144 -11.74 10.50 8.21
CA GLY A 144 -10.41 9.90 8.00
C GLY A 144 -10.31 8.95 6.79
N LEU A 145 -11.39 8.26 6.42
CA LEU A 145 -11.33 7.21 5.39
C LEU A 145 -11.41 7.72 3.95
N ALA A 146 -11.67 9.01 3.75
CA ALA A 146 -11.88 9.59 2.40
C ALA A 146 -10.69 9.34 1.47
N GLY A 147 -9.46 9.58 1.95
CA GLY A 147 -8.26 9.32 1.17
C GLY A 147 -8.10 7.83 0.85
N ALA A 148 -8.28 6.96 1.85
CA ALA A 148 -8.14 5.52 1.67
C ALA A 148 -9.16 4.95 0.67
N LEU A 149 -10.39 5.50 0.68
CA LEU A 149 -11.42 5.17 -0.30
C LEU A 149 -11.06 5.63 -1.71
N GLU A 150 -10.53 6.85 -1.88
CA GLU A 150 -10.07 7.32 -3.19
C GLU A 150 -8.87 6.52 -3.69
N LEU A 151 -8.00 6.04 -2.80
CA LEU A 151 -6.91 5.12 -3.15
C LEU A 151 -7.49 3.81 -3.67
N ALA A 152 -8.42 3.23 -2.90
CA ALA A 152 -9.09 1.99 -3.25
C ALA A 152 -9.84 2.12 -4.59
N LYS A 153 -10.48 3.25 -4.89
CA LYS A 153 -11.13 3.50 -6.20
C LYS A 153 -10.12 3.67 -7.33
N THR A 154 -9.03 4.40 -7.10
CA THR A 154 -7.99 4.66 -8.11
C THR A 154 -7.29 3.37 -8.55
N LEU A 155 -6.99 2.49 -7.58
CA LEU A 155 -6.50 1.13 -7.81
C LEU A 155 -7.37 0.30 -8.78
N LEU A 156 -8.64 0.67 -8.95
CA LEU A 156 -9.63 -0.07 -9.75
C LEU A 156 -9.91 0.54 -11.11
N ALA A 157 -9.70 1.85 -11.25
CA ALA A 157 -9.86 2.56 -12.51
C ALA A 157 -8.72 2.27 -13.50
N GLN A 158 -7.58 1.77 -13.02
CA GLN A 158 -6.35 1.61 -13.79
C GLN A 158 -6.12 0.19 -14.31
N ARG A 159 -7.04 -0.32 -15.14
CA ARG A 159 -6.64 -1.30 -16.17
C ARG A 159 -6.12 -0.57 -17.41
N SER A 160 -4.96 0.07 -17.26
CA SER A 160 -3.95 0.08 -18.32
C SER A 160 -2.88 -0.92 -17.91
N ASP A 161 -2.38 -1.74 -18.83
CA ASP A 161 -1.43 -2.84 -18.58
C ASP A 161 -0.02 -2.37 -18.17
N ASP A 162 0.13 -1.13 -17.66
CA ASP A 162 1.41 -0.55 -17.25
C ASP A 162 1.48 -0.41 -15.71
N PRO A 163 2.08 -1.37 -14.99
CA PRO A 163 2.10 -1.45 -13.53
C PRO A 163 2.86 -0.28 -12.85
N VAL A 164 3.57 0.53 -13.64
CA VAL A 164 4.44 1.61 -13.22
C VAL A 164 3.70 2.89 -12.83
N ILE A 165 2.70 3.29 -13.63
CA ILE A 165 1.90 4.49 -13.38
C ILE A 165 1.00 4.29 -12.14
N VAL A 166 0.67 3.02 -11.87
CA VAL A 166 -0.13 2.55 -10.74
C VAL A 166 0.54 2.86 -9.40
N SER A 167 1.85 2.59 -9.24
CA SER A 167 2.58 2.84 -7.98
C SER A 167 2.66 4.32 -7.61
N ILE A 168 2.85 5.22 -8.59
CA ILE A 168 2.98 6.66 -8.36
C ILE A 168 1.62 7.27 -7.94
N ALA A 169 0.53 6.85 -8.58
CA ALA A 169 -0.82 7.27 -8.20
C ALA A 169 -1.23 6.71 -6.82
N MET A 170 -0.87 5.45 -6.53
CA MET A 170 -1.12 4.81 -5.24
C MET A 170 -0.45 5.53 -4.08
N LEU A 171 0.80 5.96 -4.25
CA LEU A 171 1.51 6.70 -3.21
C LEU A 171 1.07 8.15 -3.09
N ALA A 172 0.72 8.80 -4.19
CA ALA A 172 0.13 10.13 -4.12
C ALA A 172 -1.18 10.12 -3.33
N VAL A 173 -2.02 9.08 -3.45
CA VAL A 173 -3.26 8.98 -2.67
C VAL A 173 -3.01 8.45 -1.25
N GLY A 174 -2.08 7.51 -1.04
CA GLY A 174 -1.64 7.09 0.28
C GLY A 174 -1.06 8.24 1.11
N ALA A 175 -0.25 9.11 0.49
CA ALA A 175 0.32 10.30 1.12
C ALA A 175 -0.77 11.30 1.52
N ARG A 176 -1.76 11.51 0.66
CA ARG A 176 -2.93 12.36 0.95
C ARG A 176 -3.80 11.80 2.07
N SER A 177 -3.96 10.48 2.14
CA SER A 177 -4.76 9.81 3.17
C SER A 177 -4.09 9.86 4.54
N ALA A 178 -2.79 9.57 4.59
CA ALA A 178 -2.00 9.63 5.81
C ALA A 178 -1.88 11.07 6.33
N ALA A 179 -1.64 12.05 5.44
CA ALA A 179 -1.67 13.47 5.81
C ALA A 179 -3.05 13.91 6.33
N HIS A 180 -4.13 13.43 5.71
CA HIS A 180 -5.50 13.73 6.14
C HIS A 180 -5.82 13.14 7.53
N GLU A 181 -5.42 11.90 7.82
CA GLU A 181 -5.55 11.27 9.15
C GLU A 181 -4.71 11.99 10.21
N GLN A 182 -3.48 12.41 9.88
CA GLN A 182 -2.63 13.17 10.79
C GLN A 182 -3.16 14.58 11.06
N LEU A 183 -3.79 15.23 10.08
CA LEU A 183 -4.48 16.51 10.23
C LEU A 183 -5.78 16.39 11.06
N LEU A 184 -6.46 15.24 10.99
CA LEU A 184 -7.68 14.98 11.78
C LEU A 184 -7.40 14.64 13.25
N CYS A 185 -6.18 14.19 13.60
CA CYS A 185 -5.76 14.11 15.00
C CYS A 185 -5.67 15.48 15.69
N ALA A 186 -5.85 16.59 14.96
CA ALA A 186 -5.85 17.95 15.51
C ALA A 186 -7.15 18.75 15.25
N THR A 187 -8.19 18.19 14.63
CA THR A 187 -9.44 18.95 14.33
C THR A 187 -10.71 18.16 14.63
N LYS A 188 -11.77 18.86 15.05
CA LYS A 188 -13.03 18.24 15.47
C LYS A 188 -13.89 17.92 14.24
N PRO A 189 -14.82 16.94 14.31
CA PRO A 189 -15.65 16.48 13.18
C PRO A 189 -16.50 17.56 12.47
N THR A 190 -16.58 18.77 13.01
CA THR A 190 -17.42 19.88 12.54
C THR A 190 -16.68 20.95 11.76
N ASP A 191 -15.35 20.84 11.62
CA ASP A 191 -14.56 21.88 10.98
C ASP A 191 -14.75 21.82 9.45
N PRO A 192 -15.05 22.95 8.78
CA PRO A 192 -15.25 22.96 7.34
C PRO A 192 -13.94 22.63 6.62
N ILE A 193 -14.02 21.76 5.60
CA ILE A 193 -12.89 21.34 4.76
C ILE A 193 -12.29 22.58 4.08
N PRO A 194 -11.02 22.95 4.33
CA PRO A 194 -10.40 24.07 3.66
C PRO A 194 -10.32 23.81 2.14
N SER A 195 -10.68 24.82 1.35
CA SER A 195 -10.68 24.81 -0.12
C SER A 195 -9.28 24.66 -0.77
N MET A 196 -8.23 24.37 -0.01
CA MET A 196 -6.87 24.16 -0.51
C MET A 196 -6.71 22.88 -1.36
N LEU A 197 -7.63 21.92 -1.28
CA LEU A 197 -7.53 20.64 -1.99
C LEU A 197 -7.78 20.71 -3.51
N ALA A 198 -8.27 21.83 -4.04
CA ALA A 198 -8.59 21.95 -5.46
C ALA A 198 -7.37 22.19 -6.37
N ALA A 199 -6.16 22.40 -5.82
CA ALA A 199 -5.02 22.89 -6.62
C ALA A 199 -3.62 22.49 -6.14
N ALA A 200 -3.44 21.39 -5.40
CA ALA A 200 -2.09 20.91 -5.11
C ALA A 200 -1.54 20.16 -6.34
N GLU A 201 -0.97 20.90 -7.30
CA GLU A 201 -0.09 20.32 -8.31
C GLU A 201 1.00 19.51 -7.60
N MET A 202 1.14 18.24 -7.95
CA MET A 202 2.26 17.41 -7.50
C MET A 202 3.53 17.91 -8.19
N ILE A 203 4.18 18.92 -7.61
CA ILE A 203 5.41 19.48 -8.15
C ILE A 203 6.53 18.45 -7.92
N ASN A 204 7.15 17.97 -9.00
CA ASN A 204 8.38 17.19 -8.88
C ASN A 204 9.52 18.13 -8.42
N LEU A 205 10.00 17.91 -7.20
CA LEU A 205 11.03 18.75 -6.59
C LEU A 205 12.46 18.33 -6.99
N VAL A 206 12.62 17.17 -7.62
CA VAL A 206 13.92 16.70 -8.13
C VAL A 206 14.31 17.52 -9.35
N ARG A 207 15.42 18.23 -9.25
CA ARG A 207 16.00 18.98 -10.36
C ARG A 207 16.70 18.03 -11.33
N ASN A 208 16.60 18.33 -12.63
CA ASN A 208 17.15 17.52 -13.71
C ASN A 208 16.79 16.02 -13.58
N HIS A 209 15.53 15.72 -13.24
CA HIS A 209 15.05 14.36 -12.99
C HIS A 209 15.07 13.44 -14.23
N ASN A 210 15.26 14.01 -15.43
CA ASN A 210 15.41 13.26 -16.68
C ASN A 210 16.88 12.96 -17.01
N PHE A 211 17.82 13.34 -16.14
CA PHE A 211 19.26 13.15 -16.29
C PHE A 211 19.83 13.69 -17.60
N SER A 212 19.29 14.82 -18.08
CA SER A 212 19.87 15.50 -19.23
C SER A 212 21.29 15.98 -18.91
N SER A 213 22.19 15.80 -19.86
CA SER A 213 23.61 16.11 -19.71
C SER A 213 24.07 17.08 -20.79
N SER A 214 25.06 17.92 -20.48
CA SER A 214 25.85 18.60 -21.49
C SER A 214 26.82 17.61 -22.14
N ALA A 215 27.36 17.91 -23.32
CA ALA A 215 28.16 16.99 -24.14
C ALA A 215 29.37 16.31 -23.44
N SER A 216 29.74 16.72 -22.22
CA SER A 216 30.78 16.12 -21.39
C SER A 216 30.32 14.98 -20.47
N GLY A 217 29.04 14.57 -20.50
CA GLY A 217 28.51 13.49 -19.64
C GLY A 217 28.26 13.90 -18.18
N VAL A 218 28.38 15.20 -17.88
CA VAL A 218 28.04 15.78 -16.57
C VAL A 218 26.53 16.03 -16.51
N VAL A 219 25.86 15.49 -15.50
CA VAL A 219 24.43 15.71 -15.26
C VAL A 219 24.29 16.80 -14.20
N ALA A 220 23.87 17.99 -14.62
CA ALA A 220 23.68 19.12 -13.71
C ALA A 220 22.71 18.75 -12.57
N GLU A 221 22.91 19.33 -11.38
CA GLU A 221 22.10 19.11 -10.16
C GLU A 221 22.27 17.72 -9.51
N TRP A 222 23.11 16.86 -10.07
CA TRP A 222 23.43 15.55 -9.52
C TRP A 222 24.92 15.44 -9.24
N GLU A 223 25.27 15.44 -7.95
CA GLU A 223 26.66 15.31 -7.51
C GLU A 223 27.06 13.84 -7.49
N ALA A 224 28.30 13.55 -7.91
CA ALA A 224 28.87 12.22 -7.84
C ALA A 224 29.12 11.82 -6.39
N LEU A 225 28.80 10.57 -6.04
CA LEU A 225 29.00 10.01 -4.71
C LEU A 225 29.83 8.73 -4.78
N ILE A 226 30.80 8.59 -3.87
CA ILE A 226 31.79 7.48 -3.86
C ILE A 226 32.52 7.44 -5.21
N ASP A 227 32.41 6.37 -5.99
CA ASP A 227 33.05 6.25 -7.31
C ASP A 227 32.18 6.85 -8.44
N GLY A 228 31.17 7.63 -8.07
CA GLY A 228 30.33 8.41 -8.97
C GLY A 228 29.41 7.58 -9.86
N TYR A 229 29.09 8.13 -11.02
CA TYR A 229 28.21 7.53 -12.02
C TYR A 229 28.72 7.83 -13.42
N ASP A 230 28.31 7.03 -14.39
CA ASP A 230 28.46 7.32 -15.82
C ASP A 230 27.13 7.83 -16.38
N TRP A 231 27.17 8.62 -17.46
CA TRP A 231 25.96 9.05 -18.15
C TRP A 231 25.67 8.16 -19.35
N PHE A 232 24.41 7.76 -19.50
CA PHE A 232 23.97 6.91 -20.61
C PHE A 232 22.72 7.48 -21.28
N ALA A 233 22.73 7.55 -22.61
CA ALA A 233 21.58 7.98 -23.41
C ALA A 233 21.35 7.06 -24.61
N GLN A 234 20.27 6.28 -24.54
CA GLN A 234 19.73 5.54 -25.68
C GLN A 234 18.19 5.59 -25.59
N GLY A 235 17.59 6.51 -26.34
CA GLY A 235 16.17 6.88 -26.18
C GLY A 235 15.98 7.91 -25.06
N SER A 236 16.06 7.48 -23.80
CA SER A 236 16.04 8.37 -22.62
C SER A 236 17.42 8.44 -21.95
N SER A 237 17.71 9.55 -21.27
CA SER A 237 18.94 9.72 -20.49
C SER A 237 18.81 9.09 -19.10
N SER A 238 19.91 8.57 -18.58
CA SER A 238 19.98 7.87 -17.30
C SER A 238 21.37 7.96 -16.68
N LEU A 239 21.46 7.73 -15.38
CA LEU A 239 22.73 7.46 -14.71
C LEU A 239 22.99 5.95 -14.75
N ALA A 240 24.18 5.56 -15.19
CA ALA A 240 24.65 4.19 -15.22
C ALA A 240 25.71 3.98 -14.14
N MET A 241 25.60 2.88 -13.40
CA MET A 241 26.54 2.52 -12.36
C MET A 241 26.97 1.07 -12.56
N THR A 242 28.27 0.86 -12.76
CA THR A 242 28.85 -0.48 -12.88
C THR A 242 29.74 -0.76 -11.67
N VAL A 243 29.45 -1.85 -10.97
CA VAL A 243 30.21 -2.35 -9.82
C VAL A 243 30.71 -3.75 -10.18
N LYS A 244 32.03 -3.97 -10.11
CA LYS A 244 32.69 -5.22 -10.56
C LYS A 244 33.26 -6.07 -9.42
N SER A 245 33.16 -5.60 -8.17
CA SER A 245 33.72 -6.27 -7.01
C SER A 245 33.01 -5.89 -5.71
N HIS A 246 33.17 -6.72 -4.68
CA HIS A 246 32.57 -6.55 -3.36
C HIS A 246 33.00 -5.28 -2.59
N SER A 247 34.08 -4.62 -3.00
CA SER A 247 34.60 -3.42 -2.35
C SER A 247 34.20 -2.13 -3.04
N GLN A 248 33.47 -2.21 -4.15
CA GLN A 248 33.11 -1.06 -4.97
C GLN A 248 31.69 -0.58 -4.65
N ALA A 249 31.53 0.74 -4.67
CA ALA A 249 30.25 1.40 -4.51
C ALA A 249 30.21 2.66 -5.37
N ARG A 250 29.07 2.89 -6.01
CA ARG A 250 28.83 4.00 -6.91
C ARG A 250 27.53 4.69 -6.53
N GLY A 251 27.46 5.97 -6.86
CA GLY A 251 26.30 6.74 -6.47
C GLY A 251 26.23 8.14 -7.06
N ALA A 252 25.05 8.72 -6.88
CA ALA A 252 24.77 10.12 -7.13
C ALA A 252 23.89 10.66 -6.00
N HIS A 253 23.94 11.96 -5.73
CA HIS A 253 23.01 12.56 -4.79
C HIS A 253 22.55 13.96 -5.21
N GLN A 254 21.42 14.37 -4.64
CA GLN A 254 20.89 15.72 -4.74
C GLN A 254 20.36 16.17 -3.37
N LEU A 255 20.66 17.40 -2.98
CA LEU A 255 20.04 18.03 -1.82
C LEU A 255 18.81 18.81 -2.29
N ILE A 256 17.65 18.50 -1.73
CA ILE A 256 16.36 19.10 -2.08
C ILE A 256 15.84 19.85 -0.87
N HIS A 257 15.61 21.16 -1.01
CA HIS A 257 15.03 21.98 0.05
C HIS A 257 13.51 21.94 -0.03
N LEU A 258 12.87 21.51 1.06
CA LEU A 258 11.40 21.46 1.18
C LEU A 258 10.85 22.71 1.87
N GLY A 259 11.64 23.32 2.75
CA GLY A 259 11.26 24.56 3.44
C GLY A 259 10.02 24.43 4.33
N GLN A 260 9.71 23.22 4.81
CA GLN A 260 8.68 23.06 5.83
C GLN A 260 9.15 23.72 7.13
N THR A 261 8.22 24.29 7.88
CA THR A 261 8.48 25.01 9.14
C THR A 261 7.49 24.56 10.20
N GLU A 262 7.76 24.87 11.46
CA GLU A 262 6.80 24.73 12.56
C GLU A 262 5.41 25.29 12.20
N ALA A 263 5.34 26.43 11.50
CA ALA A 263 4.08 27.04 11.09
C ALA A 263 3.31 26.25 10.03
N THR A 264 4.00 25.54 9.12
CA THR A 264 3.36 24.68 8.12
C THR A 264 3.09 23.26 8.63
N GLY A 265 3.76 22.87 9.72
CA GLY A 265 3.77 21.51 10.23
C GLY A 265 4.57 20.53 9.34
N PRO A 266 4.74 19.28 9.80
CA PRO A 266 5.31 18.20 9.00
C PRO A 266 4.41 17.86 7.80
N GLY A 267 4.98 17.94 6.60
CA GLY A 267 4.35 17.48 5.37
C GLY A 267 4.96 16.14 4.92
N PRO A 268 4.14 15.17 4.44
CA PRO A 268 4.67 13.92 3.92
C PRO A 268 5.56 14.15 2.71
N VAL A 269 6.61 13.33 2.58
CA VAL A 269 7.54 13.35 1.44
C VAL A 269 7.29 12.12 0.58
N LEU A 270 6.88 12.32 -0.66
CA LEU A 270 6.78 11.25 -1.65
C LEU A 270 8.12 11.04 -2.35
N LEU A 271 8.59 9.80 -2.38
CA LEU A 271 9.78 9.37 -3.09
C LEU A 271 9.41 8.37 -4.18
N GLY A 272 10.09 8.47 -5.32
CA GLY A 272 9.93 7.53 -6.41
C GLY A 272 11.07 7.62 -7.40
N ALA A 273 11.51 6.46 -7.89
CA ALA A 273 12.48 6.37 -8.97
C ALA A 273 12.21 5.13 -9.81
N ARG A 274 12.63 5.21 -11.07
CA ARG A 274 12.65 4.11 -12.00
C ARG A 274 14.09 3.67 -12.18
N SER A 275 14.34 2.36 -12.12
CA SER A 275 15.68 1.84 -12.30
C SER A 275 15.65 0.49 -13.03
N ARG A 276 16.79 0.11 -13.59
CA ARG A 276 17.03 -1.19 -14.22
C ARG A 276 18.42 -1.70 -13.93
N ALA A 277 18.57 -3.02 -13.88
CA ALA A 277 19.88 -3.63 -13.72
C ALA A 277 20.01 -4.88 -14.59
N GLU A 278 21.20 -5.06 -15.16
CA GLU A 278 21.62 -6.31 -15.80
C GLU A 278 22.61 -6.98 -14.84
N THR A 279 22.10 -7.85 -13.95
CA THR A 279 22.95 -8.55 -12.97
C THR A 279 23.07 -10.03 -13.33
N VAL A 280 24.30 -10.56 -13.26
CA VAL A 280 24.60 -11.98 -13.48
C VAL A 280 24.58 -12.81 -12.20
N ASP A 281 24.64 -12.15 -11.03
CA ASP A 281 24.64 -12.78 -9.71
C ASP A 281 23.34 -12.43 -8.96
N VAL A 282 22.23 -13.08 -9.32
CA VAL A 282 20.93 -12.93 -8.65
C VAL A 282 20.79 -13.96 -7.50
N GLU A 283 21.86 -14.20 -6.74
CA GLU A 283 21.72 -14.84 -5.43
C GLU A 283 21.30 -13.81 -4.38
N GLU A 284 20.45 -14.25 -3.45
CA GLU A 284 19.61 -13.42 -2.58
C GLU A 284 20.33 -12.22 -1.92
N VAL A 285 19.63 -11.07 -1.90
CA VAL A 285 19.92 -9.86 -1.11
C VAL A 285 20.92 -8.87 -1.75
N LEU A 286 20.43 -8.16 -2.78
CA LEU A 286 20.87 -6.78 -3.12
C LEU A 286 19.90 -5.71 -2.61
N SER A 287 18.88 -6.06 -1.82
CA SER A 287 17.73 -5.16 -1.60
C SER A 287 18.14 -3.78 -1.10
N THR A 288 19.02 -3.66 -0.11
CA THR A 288 19.54 -2.35 0.34
C THR A 288 20.63 -1.79 -0.57
N ASP A 289 21.41 -2.65 -1.20
CA ASP A 289 22.63 -2.24 -1.88
C ASP A 289 22.37 -1.70 -3.29
N TYR A 290 21.16 -1.88 -3.79
CA TYR A 290 20.62 -1.25 -4.98
C TYR A 290 19.29 -0.57 -4.63
N SER A 291 19.35 0.73 -4.32
CA SER A 291 18.22 1.45 -3.72
C SER A 291 18.27 2.95 -4.00
N LEU A 292 17.08 3.56 -3.99
CA LEU A 292 16.92 5.00 -3.76
C LEU A 292 16.92 5.24 -2.25
N TYR A 293 17.77 6.12 -1.74
CA TYR A 293 17.85 6.49 -0.33
C TYR A 293 17.41 7.94 -0.11
N ALA A 294 16.88 8.22 1.08
CA ALA A 294 16.59 9.58 1.51
C ALA A 294 16.91 9.77 2.99
N ASP A 295 17.68 10.82 3.28
CA ASP A 295 17.91 11.29 4.63
C ASP A 295 17.23 12.64 4.81
N LEU A 296 16.60 12.84 5.97
CA LEU A 296 15.88 14.07 6.30
C LEU A 296 16.71 14.93 7.24
N THR A 297 16.73 16.23 6.98
CA THR A 297 17.11 17.25 7.96
C THR A 297 15.86 18.05 8.31
N HIS A 298 15.50 18.07 9.58
CA HIS A 298 14.34 18.76 10.11
C HIS A 298 14.62 20.26 10.31
N ASP A 299 13.56 21.05 10.47
CA ASP A 299 13.66 22.51 10.66
C ASP A 299 14.40 22.90 11.95
N ASP A 300 14.31 22.07 12.99
CA ASP A 300 15.08 22.18 14.23
C ASP A 300 16.55 21.73 14.12
N GLY A 301 16.98 21.30 12.92
CA GLY A 301 18.32 20.80 12.64
C GLY A 301 18.56 19.34 13.01
N SER A 302 17.59 18.64 13.61
CA SER A 302 17.69 17.19 13.85
C SER A 302 17.65 16.39 12.55
N GLN A 303 18.13 15.15 12.58
CA GLN A 303 18.27 14.31 11.38
C GLN A 303 17.57 12.97 11.57
N THR A 304 16.92 12.49 10.51
CA THR A 304 16.37 11.13 10.42
C THR A 304 16.96 10.44 9.19
N PHE A 305 17.59 9.29 9.40
CA PHE A 305 18.35 8.58 8.39
C PHE A 305 17.70 7.24 8.01
N GLY A 306 18.10 6.72 6.85
CA GLY A 306 17.89 5.31 6.52
C GLY A 306 16.53 4.98 5.92
N TYR A 307 15.84 5.96 5.33
CA TYR A 307 14.74 5.65 4.42
C TYR A 307 15.32 5.18 3.09
N TYR A 308 14.82 4.06 2.59
CA TYR A 308 15.26 3.53 1.31
C TYR A 308 14.15 2.77 0.59
N LEU A 309 14.28 2.72 -0.73
CA LEU A 309 13.40 2.04 -1.65
C LEU A 309 14.23 1.05 -2.47
N PRO A 310 14.17 -0.25 -2.15
CA PRO A 310 14.95 -1.27 -2.82
C PRO A 310 14.42 -1.54 -4.22
N PHE A 311 15.33 -1.81 -5.15
CA PHE A 311 15.03 -2.33 -6.47
C PHE A 311 15.35 -3.83 -6.49
N SER A 312 14.53 -4.61 -7.19
CA SER A 312 14.71 -6.07 -7.26
C SER A 312 15.86 -6.48 -8.18
N GLY A 313 16.14 -5.69 -9.22
CA GLY A 313 17.11 -6.00 -10.28
C GLY A 313 16.71 -7.21 -11.15
N ARG A 314 15.45 -7.68 -11.05
CA ARG A 314 14.97 -8.92 -11.71
C ARG A 314 14.21 -8.69 -13.01
N THR A 315 13.86 -7.45 -13.30
CA THR A 315 13.16 -7.03 -14.51
C THR A 315 14.00 -6.01 -15.26
N ASP A 316 13.67 -5.71 -16.53
CA ASP A 316 14.31 -4.60 -17.26
C ASP A 316 14.03 -3.30 -16.51
N TRP A 317 12.91 -2.62 -16.70
CA TRP A 317 12.59 -1.42 -15.93
C TRP A 317 11.59 -1.67 -14.81
N GLU A 318 11.92 -1.25 -13.59
CA GLU A 318 11.02 -1.28 -12.43
C GLU A 318 10.92 0.09 -11.75
N TRP A 319 9.82 0.31 -11.05
CA TRP A 319 9.66 1.46 -10.17
C TRP A 319 9.75 1.02 -8.71
N ALA A 320 10.43 1.84 -7.91
CA ALA A 320 10.36 1.79 -6.47
C ALA A 320 9.89 3.16 -5.97
N SER A 321 9.02 3.15 -4.98
CA SER A 321 8.32 4.35 -4.55
C SER A 321 7.78 4.19 -3.13
N GLY A 322 7.79 5.24 -2.33
CA GLY A 322 7.42 5.21 -0.91
C GLY A 322 7.12 6.59 -0.34
N ILE A 323 6.51 6.63 0.83
CA ILE A 323 6.18 7.88 1.54
C ILE A 323 6.97 7.89 2.83
N ILE A 324 7.59 9.03 3.12
CA ILE A 324 8.09 9.34 4.45
C ILE A 324 7.09 10.25 5.12
N VAL A 325 6.65 9.84 6.30
CA VAL A 325 5.77 10.63 7.15
C VAL A 325 6.60 11.11 8.33
N PRO A 326 7.14 12.34 8.28
CA PRO A 326 8.05 12.82 9.30
C PRO A 326 7.29 13.29 10.54
N ASP A 327 7.85 13.03 11.73
CA ASP A 327 7.26 13.51 12.99
C ASP A 327 7.48 15.02 13.21
N LYS A 328 8.37 15.64 12.43
CA LYS A 328 8.75 17.06 12.50
C LYS A 328 8.86 17.68 11.11
N PRO A 329 8.65 19.00 10.95
CA PRO A 329 8.83 19.69 9.67
C PRO A 329 10.21 19.42 9.07
N VAL A 330 10.24 19.15 7.77
CA VAL A 330 11.46 18.82 7.03
C VAL A 330 11.98 20.07 6.30
N ALA A 331 13.18 20.51 6.68
CA ALA A 331 13.86 21.60 5.99
C ALA A 331 14.44 21.14 4.65
N SER A 332 15.07 19.96 4.63
CA SER A 332 15.64 19.39 3.40
C SER A 332 15.69 17.86 3.40
N VAL A 333 15.73 17.31 2.20
CA VAL A 333 15.90 15.89 1.91
C VAL A 333 17.19 15.73 1.12
N ARG A 334 18.10 14.88 1.59
CA ARG A 334 19.24 14.42 0.80
C ARG A 334 18.85 13.11 0.14
N LEU A 335 18.69 13.15 -1.17
CA LEU A 335 18.30 12.01 -1.99
C LEU A 335 19.55 11.35 -2.58
N TYR A 336 19.67 10.03 -2.50
CA TYR A 336 20.80 9.30 -3.05
C TYR A 336 20.34 8.17 -3.95
N LEU A 337 21.04 8.02 -5.08
CA LEU A 337 21.00 6.85 -5.93
C LEU A 337 22.26 6.05 -5.59
N LEU A 338 22.10 4.85 -5.06
CA LEU A 338 23.23 4.03 -4.62
C LEU A 338 23.18 2.64 -5.25
N PHE A 339 24.32 2.25 -5.82
CA PHE A 339 24.59 0.87 -6.20
C PHE A 339 25.94 0.45 -5.61
N ARG A 340 25.90 -0.51 -4.70
CA ARG A 340 27.07 -1.05 -4.01
C ARG A 340 27.02 -2.56 -4.01
N HIS A 341 28.16 -3.17 -3.75
CA HIS A 341 28.22 -4.58 -3.42
C HIS A 341 28.47 -4.70 -1.92
N ARG A 342 27.72 -5.57 -1.21
CA ARG A 342 27.79 -5.81 0.25
C ARG A 342 29.12 -5.34 0.87
N LEU A 343 29.13 -4.14 1.46
CA LEU A 343 30.30 -3.71 2.21
C LEU A 343 30.40 -4.62 3.45
N PRO A 344 31.57 -5.21 3.76
CA PRO A 344 31.73 -5.84 5.06
C PRO A 344 31.42 -4.79 6.13
N PRO A 345 30.76 -5.18 7.25
CA PRO A 345 30.50 -4.24 8.33
C PRO A 345 31.82 -3.59 8.75
N PRO A 346 31.83 -2.28 9.08
CA PRO A 346 33.03 -1.64 9.58
C PRO A 346 33.57 -2.48 10.76
N PRO A 347 34.89 -2.68 10.88
CA PRO A 347 35.44 -3.39 12.02
C PRO A 347 34.91 -2.74 13.29
N LEU A 348 34.28 -3.54 14.15
CA LEU A 348 33.91 -3.11 15.49
C LEU A 348 35.18 -2.53 16.10
N ALA A 349 35.18 -1.23 16.40
CA ALA A 349 36.23 -0.64 17.20
C ALA A 349 36.26 -1.43 18.51
N GLY A 350 37.30 -2.26 18.67
CA GLY A 350 37.53 -2.95 19.92
C GLY A 350 37.72 -1.92 21.04
N PRO A 351 37.40 -2.28 22.29
CA PRO A 351 37.65 -1.38 23.41
C PRO A 351 39.16 -1.13 23.49
N GLY A 352 39.55 0.11 23.20
CA GLY A 352 40.87 0.67 23.49
C GLY A 352 40.84 1.46 24.79
#